data_AF-A0A848ZJ52-F1
#
_entry.id   AF-A0A848ZJ52-F1
#
_cell.length_a   1.000
_cell.length_b   1.000
_cell.length_c   1.000
_cell.angle_alpha   90.00
_cell.angle_beta   90.00
_cell.angle_gamma   90.00
#
_symmetry.space_group_name_H-M   'P 1'
#
loop_
_entity.id
_entity.type
_entity.pdbx_description
1 polymer ?
#
loop_
_entity_poly.entity_id
_entity_poly.type
_entity_poly.pdbx_seq_one_letter_code
_entity_poly.pdbx_strand_id
1 'polypeptide(L)'
;MKLLKENWGTFKATYSDSNPNDPKWKEDFDKVDQKIMEAAKTVRSGKNLMDAHETLEEIRFIFLELRKRNGIDYYIDPLSEFHPLMEVIVHTAAENDPDTLTDSDKETIREQYDQASKIWNRIKTSDFDRDLYGFNDEKMAKMKKLLKMESEALNKLKKALDDNNNALIITTAIAIKSNYAKLYKLFGDFDRVKGKRS
;
A
#
# COMPACT_ATOMS: atom_id res chain seq x y z
N MET A 1 11.87 1.78 -14.58
CA MET A 1 11.19 0.89 -15.55
C MET A 1 12.03 -0.29 -16.03
N LYS A 2 13.31 -0.14 -16.42
CA LYS A 2 14.15 -1.26 -16.91
C LYS A 2 14.19 -2.47 -15.95
N LEU A 3 14.64 -2.25 -14.71
CA LEU A 3 14.73 -3.30 -13.68
C LEU A 3 13.38 -3.98 -13.39
N LEU A 4 12.29 -3.20 -13.35
CA LEU A 4 10.95 -3.75 -13.16
C LEU A 4 10.58 -4.73 -14.28
N LYS A 5 10.81 -4.36 -15.55
CA LYS A 5 10.52 -5.22 -16.70
C LYS A 5 11.37 -6.49 -16.70
N GLU A 6 12.66 -6.37 -16.36
CA GLU A 6 13.57 -7.53 -16.27
C GLU A 6 13.14 -8.52 -15.19
N ASN A 7 12.89 -8.02 -13.97
CA ASN A 7 12.44 -8.84 -12.84
C ASN A 7 11.07 -9.47 -13.14
N TRP A 8 10.14 -8.69 -13.71
CA TRP A 8 8.82 -9.17 -14.08
C TRP A 8 8.88 -10.25 -15.15
N GLY A 9 9.66 -10.06 -16.22
CA GLY A 9 9.81 -11.06 -17.28
C GLY A 9 10.33 -12.40 -16.75
N THR A 10 11.30 -12.35 -15.82
CA THR A 10 11.84 -13.54 -15.14
C THR A 10 10.77 -14.24 -14.29
N PHE A 11 10.02 -13.46 -13.50
CA PHE A 11 8.95 -13.98 -12.66
C PHE A 11 7.81 -14.60 -13.49
N LYS A 12 7.34 -13.89 -14.52
CA LYS A 12 6.31 -14.36 -15.45
C LYS A 12 6.72 -15.67 -16.11
N ALA A 13 7.93 -15.76 -16.66
CA ALA A 13 8.43 -16.98 -17.31
C ALA A 13 8.47 -18.20 -16.38
N THR A 14 8.64 -17.97 -15.07
CA THR A 14 8.69 -19.05 -14.07
C THR A 14 7.29 -19.49 -13.65
N TYR A 15 6.36 -18.55 -13.47
CA TYR A 15 5.12 -18.79 -12.74
C TYR A 15 3.83 -18.68 -13.57
N SER A 16 3.86 -18.18 -14.81
CA SER A 16 2.63 -17.94 -15.60
C SER A 16 1.81 -19.19 -15.87
N ASP A 17 2.43 -20.37 -15.87
CA ASP A 17 1.76 -21.65 -16.12
C ASP A 17 1.79 -22.57 -14.87
N SER A 18 2.17 -22.04 -13.70
CA SER A 18 2.38 -22.82 -12.48
C SER A 18 1.09 -23.26 -11.77
N ASN A 19 -0.05 -22.66 -12.09
CA ASN A 19 -1.34 -22.99 -11.49
C ASN A 19 -2.45 -23.07 -12.54
N PRO A 20 -2.49 -24.16 -13.33
CA PRO A 20 -3.46 -24.32 -14.42
C PRO A 20 -4.91 -24.51 -13.94
N ASN A 21 -5.13 -24.76 -12.65
CA ASN A 21 -6.46 -24.97 -12.09
C ASN A 21 -7.23 -23.66 -11.88
N ASP A 22 -6.54 -22.52 -11.81
CA ASP A 22 -7.18 -21.21 -11.75
C ASP A 22 -7.31 -20.63 -13.17
N PRO A 23 -8.53 -20.57 -13.74
CA PRO A 23 -8.74 -20.13 -15.11
C PRO A 23 -8.34 -18.66 -15.34
N LYS A 24 -8.23 -17.86 -14.28
CA LYS A 24 -7.81 -16.45 -14.34
C LYS A 24 -6.31 -16.26 -14.13
N TRP A 25 -5.55 -17.31 -13.79
CA TRP A 25 -4.14 -17.19 -13.43
C TRP A 25 -3.32 -16.50 -14.52
N LYS A 26 -3.37 -17.02 -15.74
CA LYS A 26 -2.63 -16.47 -16.88
C LYS A 26 -3.13 -15.08 -17.28
N GLU A 27 -4.45 -14.88 -17.23
CA GLU A 27 -5.09 -13.59 -17.50
C GLU A 27 -4.58 -12.50 -16.55
N ASP A 28 -4.45 -12.79 -15.26
CA ASP A 28 -3.95 -11.85 -14.26
C ASP A 28 -2.48 -11.48 -14.52
N PHE A 29 -1.63 -12.42 -14.98
CA PHE A 29 -0.27 -12.11 -15.43
C PHE A 29 -0.26 -11.21 -16.68
N ASP A 30 -1.18 -11.42 -17.63
CA ASP A 30 -1.29 -10.58 -18.83
C ASP A 30 -1.77 -9.17 -18.49
N LYS A 31 -2.66 -9.00 -17.50
CA LYS A 31 -3.03 -7.68 -16.97
C LYS A 31 -1.84 -6.96 -16.34
N VAL A 32 -1.00 -7.66 -15.59
CA VAL A 32 0.22 -7.06 -15.02
C VAL A 32 1.16 -6.58 -16.12
N ASP A 33 1.33 -7.34 -17.21
CA ASP A 33 2.08 -6.90 -18.40
C ASP A 33 1.53 -5.59 -18.96
N GLN A 34 0.21 -5.52 -19.17
CA GLN A 34 -0.46 -4.31 -19.67
C GLN A 34 -0.17 -3.10 -18.77
N LYS A 35 -0.32 -3.25 -17.45
CA LYS A 35 -0.06 -2.17 -16.48
C LYS A 35 1.38 -1.71 -16.47
N ILE A 36 2.34 -2.64 -16.59
CA ILE A 36 3.76 -2.29 -16.71
C ILE A 36 4.05 -1.53 -18.02
N MET A 37 3.39 -1.90 -19.12
CA MET A 37 3.53 -1.21 -20.41
C MET A 37 2.92 0.20 -20.36
N GLU A 38 1.73 0.34 -19.78
CA GLU A 38 1.03 1.63 -19.58
C GLU A 38 1.89 2.58 -18.76
N ALA A 39 2.34 2.16 -17.58
CA ALA A 39 3.22 2.95 -16.73
C ALA A 39 4.52 3.33 -17.46
N ALA A 40 5.10 2.41 -18.24
CA ALA A 40 6.31 2.70 -19.02
C ALA A 40 6.07 3.74 -20.12
N LYS A 41 4.88 3.76 -20.74
CA LYS A 41 4.50 4.79 -21.71
C LYS A 41 4.41 6.15 -21.03
N THR A 42 3.73 6.24 -19.88
CA THR A 42 3.62 7.48 -19.08
C THR A 42 4.99 8.03 -18.72
N VAL A 43 5.88 7.19 -18.15
CA VAL A 43 7.25 7.59 -17.78
C VAL A 43 8.05 8.10 -18.99
N ARG A 44 7.99 7.42 -20.15
CA ARG A 44 8.74 7.85 -21.35
C ARG A 44 8.21 9.14 -21.96
N SER A 45 6.91 9.38 -21.85
CA SER A 45 6.31 10.61 -22.39
C SER A 45 6.61 11.86 -21.55
N GLY A 46 7.35 11.74 -20.45
CA GLY A 46 7.62 12.85 -19.53
C GLY A 46 6.36 13.35 -18.81
N LYS A 47 5.27 12.57 -18.86
CA LYS A 47 4.01 12.83 -18.15
C LYS A 47 4.19 12.68 -16.65
N ASN A 48 3.16 13.09 -15.91
CA ASN A 48 3.09 13.04 -14.46
C ASN A 48 3.48 11.65 -13.92
N LEU A 49 4.50 11.63 -13.06
CA LEU A 49 4.97 10.40 -12.41
C LEU A 49 3.92 9.84 -11.43
N MET A 50 2.96 10.67 -10.99
CA MET A 50 1.83 10.22 -10.19
C MET A 50 0.95 9.25 -10.98
N ASP A 51 0.56 9.59 -12.21
CA ASP A 51 -0.26 8.71 -13.04
C ASP A 51 0.43 7.35 -13.28
N ALA A 52 1.76 7.37 -13.45
CA ALA A 52 2.55 6.14 -13.57
C ALA A 52 2.58 5.35 -12.25
N HIS A 53 2.61 6.03 -11.11
CA HIS A 53 2.54 5.41 -9.79
C HIS A 53 1.19 4.74 -9.58
N GLU A 54 0.08 5.44 -9.81
CA GLU A 54 -1.30 4.92 -9.71
C GLU A 54 -1.52 3.69 -10.59
N THR A 55 -1.06 3.75 -11.85
CA THR A 55 -1.12 2.60 -12.76
C THR A 55 -0.39 1.38 -12.20
N LEU A 56 0.75 1.58 -11.52
CA LEU A 56 1.51 0.50 -10.90
C LEU A 56 0.90 0.00 -9.59
N GLU A 57 0.02 0.77 -8.95
CA GLU A 57 -0.70 0.31 -7.76
C GLU A 57 -1.73 -0.77 -8.10
N GLU A 58 -2.34 -0.70 -9.29
CA GLU A 58 -3.28 -1.73 -9.77
C GLU A 58 -2.64 -3.13 -9.79
N ILE A 59 -1.33 -3.24 -10.04
CA ILE A 59 -0.59 -4.51 -9.99
C ILE A 59 -0.68 -5.15 -8.62
N ARG A 60 -0.68 -4.35 -7.53
CA ARG A 60 -0.81 -4.87 -6.16
C ARG A 60 -2.16 -5.53 -5.98
N PHE A 61 -3.23 -4.91 -6.46
CA PHE A 61 -4.59 -5.43 -6.35
C PHE A 61 -4.83 -6.66 -7.24
N ILE A 62 -4.27 -6.68 -8.47
CA ILE A 62 -4.32 -7.88 -9.32
C ILE A 62 -3.72 -9.08 -8.57
N PHE A 63 -2.52 -8.89 -7.99
CA PHE A 63 -1.85 -9.97 -7.28
C PHE A 63 -2.50 -10.35 -5.96
N LEU A 64 -3.04 -9.39 -5.23
CA LEU A 64 -3.79 -9.62 -4.01
C LEU A 64 -5.03 -10.48 -4.28
N GLU A 65 -5.82 -10.15 -5.30
CA GLU A 65 -7.01 -10.92 -5.65
C GLU A 65 -6.67 -12.30 -6.20
N LEU A 66 -5.57 -12.42 -6.97
CA LEU A 66 -5.02 -13.71 -7.39
C LEU A 66 -4.62 -14.55 -6.16
N ARG A 67 -3.88 -14.00 -5.20
CA ARG A 67 -3.44 -14.72 -4.00
C ARG A 67 -4.61 -15.16 -3.13
N LYS A 68 -5.56 -14.26 -2.85
CA LYS A 68 -6.78 -14.58 -2.09
C LYS A 68 -7.56 -15.74 -2.70
N ARG A 69 -7.81 -15.70 -4.01
CA ARG A 69 -8.56 -16.76 -4.72
C ARG A 69 -7.86 -18.12 -4.66
N ASN A 70 -6.53 -18.13 -4.51
CA ASN A 70 -5.71 -19.33 -4.47
C ASN A 70 -5.25 -19.72 -3.06
N GLY A 71 -5.75 -19.06 -2.01
CA GLY A 71 -5.39 -19.37 -0.62
C GLY A 71 -3.90 -19.14 -0.30
N ILE A 72 -3.27 -18.20 -1.00
CA ILE A 72 -1.85 -17.86 -0.79
C ILE A 72 -1.77 -16.74 0.25
N ASP A 73 -1.25 -17.05 1.42
CA ASP A 73 -1.00 -16.06 2.46
C ASP A 73 0.22 -15.20 2.11
N TYR A 74 0.02 -13.88 2.12
CA TYR A 74 1.08 -12.92 1.81
C TYR A 74 0.96 -11.68 2.68
N TYR A 75 2.00 -11.42 3.49
CA TYR A 75 1.98 -10.38 4.51
C TYR A 75 1.73 -8.96 3.97
N ILE A 76 2.09 -8.69 2.70
CA ILE A 76 1.91 -7.35 2.10
C ILE A 76 0.45 -7.11 1.64
N ASP A 77 -0.37 -8.15 1.50
CA ASP A 77 -1.77 -8.00 1.09
C ASP A 77 -2.58 -7.14 2.06
N PRO A 78 -2.60 -7.39 3.38
CA PRO A 78 -3.32 -6.52 4.30
C PRO A 78 -2.75 -5.09 4.34
N LEU A 79 -1.47 -4.87 4.05
CA LEU A 79 -0.93 -3.51 3.85
C LEU A 79 -1.54 -2.84 2.61
N SER A 80 -1.70 -3.58 1.52
CA SER A 80 -2.32 -3.07 0.29
C SER A 80 -3.80 -2.78 0.47
N GLU A 81 -4.52 -3.56 1.28
CA GLU A 81 -5.93 -3.30 1.61
C GLU A 81 -6.13 -2.12 2.57
N PHE A 82 -5.16 -1.86 3.46
CA PHE A 82 -5.18 -0.69 4.33
C PHE A 82 -5.05 0.61 3.53
N HIS A 83 -4.23 0.59 2.48
CA HIS A 83 -3.88 1.77 1.69
C HIS A 83 -5.07 2.60 1.19
N PRO A 84 -6.06 2.05 0.45
CA PRO A 84 -7.14 2.86 -0.11
C PRO A 84 -8.00 3.51 0.98
N LEU A 85 -8.25 2.82 2.09
CA LEU A 85 -9.01 3.38 3.23
C LEU A 85 -8.26 4.56 3.85
N MET A 86 -6.96 4.40 4.03
CA MET A 86 -6.07 5.44 4.52
C MET A 86 -6.02 6.65 3.57
N GLU A 87 -6.00 6.43 2.25
CA GLU A 87 -6.04 7.53 1.28
C GLU A 87 -7.36 8.31 1.37
N VAL A 88 -8.51 7.64 1.46
CA VAL A 88 -9.80 8.34 1.61
C VAL A 88 -9.80 9.21 2.88
N ILE A 89 -9.35 8.68 4.02
CA ILE A 89 -9.21 9.45 5.28
C ILE A 89 -8.35 10.71 5.07
N VAL A 90 -7.17 10.53 4.46
CA VAL A 90 -6.21 11.62 4.26
C VAL A 90 -6.75 12.65 3.28
N HIS A 91 -7.38 12.23 2.18
CA HIS A 91 -7.93 13.13 1.17
C HIS A 91 -9.11 13.94 1.71
N THR A 92 -10.09 13.28 2.33
CA THR A 92 -11.22 13.98 2.97
C THR A 92 -10.74 15.00 3.99
N ALA A 93 -9.71 14.67 4.79
CA ALA A 93 -9.13 15.62 5.73
C ALA A 93 -8.35 16.76 5.07
N ALA A 94 -7.56 16.47 4.03
CA ALA A 94 -6.67 17.44 3.38
C ALA A 94 -7.40 18.43 2.45
N GLU A 95 -8.59 18.10 1.99
CA GLU A 95 -9.46 18.96 1.18
C GLU A 95 -10.26 19.97 2.03
N ASN A 96 -10.19 19.85 3.35
CA ASN A 96 -10.91 20.68 4.31
C ASN A 96 -9.95 21.45 5.24
N ASP A 97 -10.49 22.49 5.87
CA ASP A 97 -9.90 23.21 7.00
C ASP A 97 -10.82 23.06 8.24
N PRO A 98 -10.40 23.50 9.44
CA PRO A 98 -11.18 23.29 10.66
C PRO A 98 -12.60 23.87 10.63
N ASP A 99 -12.83 24.93 9.85
CA ASP A 99 -14.13 25.62 9.75
C ASP A 99 -15.01 25.02 8.64
N THR A 100 -14.41 24.34 7.65
CA THR A 100 -15.12 23.73 6.52
C THR A 100 -15.38 22.23 6.66
N LEU A 101 -14.69 21.54 7.57
CA LEU A 101 -14.89 20.11 7.82
C LEU A 101 -16.32 19.83 8.33
N THR A 102 -17.14 19.21 7.48
CA THR A 102 -18.55 18.95 7.76
C THR A 102 -18.76 17.69 8.60
N ASP A 103 -19.99 17.50 9.10
CA ASP A 103 -20.37 16.24 9.74
C ASP A 103 -20.32 15.04 8.78
N SER A 104 -20.62 15.26 7.49
CA SER A 104 -20.51 14.22 6.45
C SER A 104 -19.06 13.80 6.21
N ASP A 105 -18.12 14.74 6.23
CA ASP A 105 -16.69 14.45 6.10
C ASP A 105 -16.19 13.65 7.30
N LYS A 106 -16.60 14.04 8.51
CA LYS A 106 -16.26 13.31 9.73
C LYS A 106 -16.83 11.90 9.73
N GLU A 107 -18.05 11.71 9.23
CA GLU A 107 -18.65 10.37 9.11
C GLU A 107 -17.89 9.52 8.10
N THR A 108 -17.54 10.08 6.94
CA THR A 108 -16.68 9.41 5.96
C THR A 108 -15.36 8.98 6.60
N ILE A 109 -14.69 9.87 7.33
CA ILE A 109 -13.44 9.55 8.03
C ILE A 109 -13.65 8.44 9.07
N ARG A 110 -14.76 8.45 9.84
CA ARG A 110 -15.07 7.39 10.84
C ARG A 110 -15.28 6.03 10.19
N GLU A 111 -16.08 5.95 9.13
CA GLU A 111 -16.36 4.70 8.43
C GLU A 111 -15.09 4.07 7.85
N GLN A 112 -14.23 4.89 7.24
CA GLN A 112 -12.96 4.42 6.71
C GLN A 112 -11.98 4.05 7.83
N TYR A 113 -11.95 4.82 8.93
CA TYR A 113 -11.13 4.53 10.11
C TYR A 113 -11.48 3.17 10.73
N ASP A 114 -12.77 2.86 10.86
CA ASP A 114 -13.22 1.60 11.45
C ASP A 114 -12.81 0.38 10.60
N GLN A 115 -12.81 0.51 9.28
CA GLN A 115 -12.31 -0.53 8.39
C GLN A 115 -10.78 -0.61 8.44
N ALA A 116 -10.10 0.54 8.36
CA ALA A 116 -8.64 0.64 8.36
C ALA A 116 -8.05 0.09 9.66
N SER A 117 -8.66 0.38 10.81
CA SER A 117 -8.21 -0.10 12.12
C SER A 117 -8.31 -1.62 12.27
N LYS A 118 -9.36 -2.25 11.71
CA LYS A 118 -9.50 -3.72 11.66
C LYS A 118 -8.39 -4.36 10.82
N ILE A 119 -8.14 -3.82 9.63
CA ILE A 119 -7.06 -4.29 8.75
C ILE A 119 -5.70 -4.07 9.42
N TRP A 120 -5.49 -2.90 10.03
CA TRP A 120 -4.27 -2.59 10.76
C TRP A 120 -4.03 -3.55 11.92
N ASN A 121 -5.09 -3.96 12.64
CA ASN A 121 -4.96 -4.98 13.66
C ASN A 121 -4.47 -6.30 13.07
N ARG A 122 -5.04 -6.74 11.95
CA ARG A 122 -4.59 -7.94 11.24
C ARG A 122 -3.12 -7.84 10.81
N ILE A 123 -2.67 -6.70 10.25
CA ILE A 123 -1.26 -6.47 9.89
C ILE A 123 -0.34 -6.75 11.10
N LYS A 124 -0.69 -6.23 12.28
CA LYS A 124 0.13 -6.38 13.49
C LYS A 124 0.17 -7.81 14.03
N THR A 125 -0.90 -8.57 13.82
CA THR A 125 -1.06 -9.92 14.39
C THR A 125 -0.75 -11.03 13.40
N SER A 126 -0.60 -10.71 12.11
CA SER A 126 -0.16 -11.66 11.09
C SER A 126 1.26 -12.16 11.36
N ASP A 127 1.47 -13.44 11.13
CA ASP A 127 2.80 -14.03 11.16
C ASP A 127 3.70 -13.38 10.09
N PHE A 128 4.93 -13.10 10.48
CA PHE A 128 5.92 -12.47 9.60
C PHE A 128 7.16 -13.36 9.47
N ASP A 129 7.34 -13.93 8.29
CA ASP A 129 8.53 -14.69 7.93
C ASP A 129 9.65 -13.74 7.48
N ARG A 130 10.56 -13.42 8.40
CA ARG A 130 11.68 -12.53 8.11
C ARG A 130 12.62 -13.05 7.02
N ASP A 131 12.75 -14.37 6.88
CA ASP A 131 13.70 -14.99 5.95
C ASP A 131 13.13 -14.95 4.53
N LEU A 132 11.82 -15.23 4.39
CA LEU A 132 11.09 -15.07 3.14
C LEU A 132 11.22 -13.66 2.56
N TYR A 133 11.15 -12.62 3.41
CA TYR A 133 11.24 -11.22 2.99
C TYR A 133 12.67 -10.66 3.00
N GLY A 134 13.68 -11.44 3.42
CA GLY A 134 15.07 -10.99 3.51
C GLY A 134 15.30 -9.86 4.52
N PHE A 135 14.59 -9.88 5.65
CA PHE A 135 14.68 -8.88 6.71
C PHE A 135 15.77 -9.26 7.72
N ASN A 136 16.87 -8.50 7.72
CA ASN A 136 17.89 -8.53 8.76
C ASN A 136 17.38 -7.87 10.06
N ASP A 137 18.18 -7.92 11.13
CA ASP A 137 17.75 -7.43 12.46
C ASP A 137 17.44 -5.92 12.45
N GLU A 138 18.17 -5.15 11.66
CA GLU A 138 17.92 -3.72 11.49
C GLU A 138 16.56 -3.45 10.83
N LYS A 139 16.25 -4.13 9.71
CA LYS A 139 14.94 -4.03 9.05
C LYS A 139 13.82 -4.49 9.97
N MET A 140 14.04 -5.55 10.76
CA MET A 140 13.07 -6.03 11.75
C MET A 140 12.80 -4.99 12.84
N ALA A 141 13.85 -4.36 13.39
CA ALA A 141 13.70 -3.30 14.40
C ALA A 141 12.96 -2.10 13.82
N LYS A 142 13.28 -1.71 12.57
CA LYS A 142 12.63 -0.60 11.87
C LYS A 142 11.15 -0.89 11.58
N MET A 143 10.83 -2.11 11.14
CA MET A 143 9.45 -2.56 10.93
C MET A 143 8.64 -2.47 12.21
N LYS A 144 9.13 -3.03 13.32
CA LYS A 144 8.47 -2.96 14.63
C LYS A 144 8.23 -1.52 15.09
N LYS A 145 9.23 -0.65 14.91
CA LYS A 145 9.10 0.78 15.23
C LYS A 145 8.01 1.45 14.40
N LEU A 146 7.98 1.22 13.09
CA LEU A 146 7.00 1.83 12.19
C LEU A 146 5.58 1.32 12.47
N LEU A 147 5.41 0.02 12.75
CA LEU A 147 4.12 -0.54 13.16
C LEU A 147 3.60 0.11 14.44
N LYS A 148 4.47 0.35 15.43
CA LYS A 148 4.13 1.05 16.66
C LYS A 148 3.71 2.50 16.39
N MET A 149 4.53 3.25 15.64
CA MET A 149 4.25 4.66 15.32
C MET A 149 2.95 4.86 14.55
N GLU A 150 2.65 3.97 13.62
CA GLU A 150 1.40 4.03 12.85
C GLU A 150 0.18 3.68 13.73
N SER A 151 0.32 2.72 14.64
CA SER A 151 -0.72 2.44 15.65
C SER A 151 -1.00 3.65 16.54
N GLU A 152 0.05 4.37 16.95
CA GLU A 152 -0.09 5.60 17.72
C GLU A 152 -0.77 6.72 16.91
N ALA A 153 -0.49 6.81 15.61
CA ALA A 153 -1.14 7.77 14.72
C ALA A 153 -2.65 7.47 14.58
N LEU A 154 -3.02 6.21 14.35
CA LEU A 154 -4.42 5.78 14.31
C LEU A 154 -5.15 6.03 15.64
N ASN A 155 -4.49 5.80 16.78
CA ASN A 155 -5.09 6.09 18.09
C ASN A 155 -5.33 7.59 18.32
N LYS A 156 -4.41 8.45 17.84
CA LYS A 156 -4.60 9.92 17.89
C LYS A 156 -5.76 10.37 17.03
N LEU A 157 -5.89 9.82 15.82
CA LEU A 157 -7.03 10.08 14.94
C LEU A 157 -8.35 9.66 15.61
N LYS A 158 -8.40 8.45 16.19
CA LYS A 158 -9.58 8.00 16.93
C LYS A 158 -9.97 8.99 18.03
N LYS A 159 -9.00 9.40 18.84
CA LYS A 159 -9.24 10.35 19.93
C LYS A 159 -9.78 11.68 19.41
N ALA A 160 -9.22 12.20 18.30
CA ALA A 160 -9.69 13.43 17.69
C ALA A 160 -11.14 13.32 17.17
N LEU A 161 -11.51 12.16 16.60
CA LEU A 161 -12.88 11.85 16.16
C LEU A 161 -13.86 11.73 17.32
N ASP A 162 -13.44 11.10 18.42
CA ASP A 162 -14.23 10.95 19.65
C ASP A 162 -14.44 12.31 20.34
N ASP A 163 -13.40 13.15 20.39
CA ASP A 163 -13.43 14.49 20.98
C ASP A 163 -14.12 15.52 20.04
N ASN A 164 -14.49 15.13 18.81
CA ASN A 164 -15.10 15.97 17.76
C ASN A 164 -14.33 17.30 17.51
N ASN A 165 -13.00 17.24 17.52
CA ASN A 165 -12.14 18.40 17.34
C ASN A 165 -11.64 18.48 15.89
N ASN A 166 -12.26 19.34 15.07
CA ASN A 166 -11.99 19.45 13.63
C ASN A 166 -10.50 19.65 13.30
N ALA A 167 -9.82 20.57 13.99
CA ALA A 167 -8.40 20.82 13.77
C ALA A 167 -7.52 19.59 14.09
N LEU A 168 -7.83 18.87 15.18
CA LEU A 168 -7.14 17.64 15.51
C LEU A 168 -7.48 16.51 14.53
N ILE A 169 -8.73 16.40 14.07
CA ILE A 169 -9.14 15.39 13.08
C ILE A 169 -8.29 15.55 11.81
N ILE A 170 -8.22 16.77 11.27
CA ILE A 170 -7.45 17.05 10.04
C ILE A 170 -5.97 16.70 10.23
N THR A 171 -5.35 17.26 11.28
CA THR A 171 -3.90 17.07 11.49
C THR A 171 -3.53 15.61 11.76
N THR A 172 -4.34 14.87 12.51
CA THR A 172 -4.08 13.46 12.83
C THR A 172 -4.42 12.53 11.66
N ALA A 173 -5.47 12.82 10.89
CA ALA A 173 -5.82 12.08 9.68
C ALA A 173 -4.70 12.14 8.63
N ILE A 174 -4.15 13.32 8.35
CA ILE A 174 -3.04 13.47 7.39
C ILE A 174 -1.78 12.72 7.86
N ALA A 175 -1.55 12.67 9.19
CA ALA A 175 -0.33 12.10 9.76
C ALA A 175 -0.21 10.57 9.59
N ILE A 176 -1.31 9.84 9.37
CA ILE A 176 -1.30 8.37 9.24
C ILE A 176 -0.55 7.91 7.97
N LYS A 177 -0.47 8.74 6.93
CA LYS A 177 0.19 8.33 5.67
C LYS A 177 1.70 8.09 5.81
N SER A 178 2.37 8.85 6.68
CA SER A 178 3.84 8.93 6.67
C SER A 178 4.53 7.64 7.14
N ASN A 179 4.06 7.02 8.23
CA ASN A 179 4.73 5.83 8.76
C ASN A 179 4.34 4.58 7.96
N TYR A 180 3.07 4.47 7.53
CA TYR A 180 2.64 3.49 6.53
C TYR A 180 3.53 3.50 5.28
N ALA A 181 3.75 4.67 4.66
CA ALA A 181 4.57 4.74 3.45
C ALA A 181 6.03 4.31 3.70
N LYS A 182 6.59 4.62 4.87
CA LYS A 182 7.94 4.16 5.27
C LYS A 182 7.98 2.65 5.52
N LEU A 183 6.92 2.09 6.10
CA LEU A 183 6.77 0.65 6.36
C LEU A 183 6.70 -0.11 5.04
N TYR A 184 5.83 0.32 4.13
CA TYR A 184 5.66 -0.30 2.82
C TYR A 184 6.97 -0.31 2.02
N LYS A 185 7.76 0.77 2.13
CA LYS A 185 9.08 0.87 1.48
C LYS A 185 10.12 -0.16 1.99
N LEU A 186 9.95 -0.77 3.15
CA LEU A 186 10.90 -1.80 3.63
C LEU A 186 10.90 -3.05 2.74
N PHE A 187 9.80 -3.31 2.05
CA PHE A 187 9.62 -4.44 1.13
C PHE A 187 10.16 -4.17 -0.28
N GLY A 188 10.58 -2.94 -0.57
CA GLY A 188 11.14 -2.57 -1.86
C GLY A 188 12.66 -2.70 -1.92
N ASP A 189 13.16 -3.07 -3.09
CA ASP A 189 14.60 -3.13 -3.40
C ASP A 189 15.05 -1.81 -4.05
N PHE A 190 15.18 -0.77 -3.23
CA PHE A 190 15.54 0.58 -3.70
C PHE A 190 17.04 0.77 -3.90
N ASP A 191 17.88 -0.08 -3.32
CA ASP A 191 19.34 0.06 -3.39
C ASP A 191 19.85 -0.29 -4.80
N ARG A 192 19.27 -1.29 -5.46
CA ARG A 192 19.55 -1.59 -6.89
C ARG A 192 19.13 -0.47 -7.84
N VAL A 193 18.19 0.39 -7.43
CA VAL A 193 17.74 1.55 -8.22
C VAL A 193 18.69 2.74 -8.06
N LYS A 194 19.25 2.93 -6.85
CA LYS A 194 20.20 4.03 -6.57
C LYS A 194 21.56 3.84 -7.27
N GLY A 195 22.00 2.59 -7.46
CA GLY A 195 23.29 2.26 -8.07
C GLY A 195 23.40 2.47 -9.59
N LYS A 196 22.36 2.97 -10.27
CA LYS A 196 22.36 3.20 -11.74
C LYS A 196 22.00 4.65 -12.10
N ARG A 197 22.64 5.62 -11.45
CA ARG A 197 22.88 6.93 -12.08
C ARG A 197 24.25 6.87 -12.75
N SER A 198 24.28 6.28 -13.94
CA SER A 198 25.35 6.46 -14.92
C SER A 198 24.75 7.11 -16.15
#